data_AF-A0A836IB19-F1
#
_entry.id   AF-A0A836IB19-F1
#
_cell.length_a   1.000
_cell.length_b   1.000
_cell.length_c   1.000
_cell.angle_alpha   90.00
_cell.angle_beta   90.00
_cell.angle_gamma   90.00
#
_symmetry.space_group_name_H-M   'P 1'
#
loop_
_entity.id
_entity.type
_entity.pdbx_description
1 polymer ?
#
loop_
_entity_poly.entity_id
_entity_poly.type
_entity_poly.pdbx_seq_one_letter_code
_entity_poly.pdbx_strand_id
1 'polypeptide(L)'
;MWRRCSTLAGVRLPCDRICGGCNTRLGSVAGTATVAASSSPSSPLFTSRRHAGCDLLSPLAKLGQSRDLAADLKAGRQRNNREIIASFDKMQTMDEIHYRKTERPWELVPRYAKKRVTDLVGLLSSEDRMEIEQAIDKMQSLCQTDMYVVLVPTVGYTTPKAFANSIFFDWAIGKPNGSGLLLVIAQREATVQLISGLSIEEYFDSHFLEPAVREVFQPLVRDGKPSQATVQLVYAIARQAQEMHTRWESGLLTLPTRNKVRFVGKTVRYGVKQLPYLVAGILFFTACTAWLVSQLLDTVCPTCYHLMSRVRDDATLQKLMTRGQYLELINGCAYYRVWKCPHCADGQSVVLCSRDLHQSTKCLQCMDCQYYTCGLEREIVRLPSKNEDGLKKLTYSCANCHIGREVLLPLYRPVSMDNEKQWYDFLVEGGQTHKTSASLKP
;
A
#
# COMPACT_ATOMS: atom_id res chain seq x y z
N MET A 1 1.56 -41.76 -12.22
CA MET A 1 0.77 -42.52 -11.22
C MET A 1 1.13 -41.96 -9.85
N TRP A 2 0.33 -41.42 -8.95
CA TRP A 2 -1.12 -41.24 -8.71
C TRP A 2 -1.25 -39.97 -7.84
N ARG A 3 -1.95 -38.92 -8.27
CA ARG A 3 -3.22 -38.36 -7.72
C ARG A 3 -3.57 -38.65 -6.24
N ARG A 4 -3.86 -37.56 -5.49
CA ARG A 4 -5.00 -37.30 -4.56
C ARG A 4 -5.02 -35.77 -4.33
N CYS A 5 -5.96 -34.94 -4.80
CA CYS A 5 -7.42 -34.84 -4.61
C CYS A 5 -7.88 -34.73 -3.15
N SER A 6 -8.27 -33.51 -2.76
CA SER A 6 -9.31 -33.25 -1.74
C SER A 6 -9.98 -31.90 -2.01
N THR A 7 -11.17 -32.02 -2.58
CA THR A 7 -12.27 -31.05 -2.73
C THR A 7 -13.04 -30.86 -1.42
N LEU A 8 -13.63 -29.68 -1.19
CA LEU A 8 -14.82 -29.34 -0.37
C LEU A 8 -14.99 -27.80 -0.47
N ALA A 9 -16.13 -27.14 -0.61
CA ALA A 9 -17.50 -27.48 -0.98
C ALA A 9 -18.16 -26.14 -1.39
N GLY A 10 -18.92 -26.14 -2.49
CA GLY A 10 -19.73 -25.00 -2.92
C GLY A 10 -21.13 -25.07 -2.32
N VAL A 11 -21.68 -23.91 -1.96
CA VAL A 11 -23.09 -23.75 -1.60
C VAL A 11 -23.79 -23.01 -2.74
N ARG A 12 -24.75 -23.68 -3.38
CA ARG A 12 -25.80 -23.11 -4.23
C ARG A 12 -27.13 -23.34 -3.53
N LEU A 13 -28.02 -22.34 -3.57
CA LEU A 13 -29.47 -22.53 -3.47
C LEU A 13 -30.17 -21.72 -4.58
N PRO A 14 -31.38 -22.12 -5.01
CA PRO A 14 -31.93 -21.84 -6.33
C PRO A 14 -33.14 -20.88 -6.35
N CYS A 15 -33.62 -20.66 -7.58
CA CYS A 15 -34.69 -19.80 -8.10
C CYS A 15 -36.07 -19.86 -7.43
N ASP A 16 -36.85 -18.79 -7.63
CA ASP A 16 -38.19 -18.74 -8.27
C ASP A 16 -38.56 -17.25 -8.47
N ARG A 17 -38.88 -16.68 -9.64
CA ARG A 17 -39.83 -16.96 -10.73
C ARG A 17 -41.30 -16.72 -10.35
N ILE A 18 -41.78 -15.48 -10.50
CA ILE A 18 -43.21 -15.17 -10.72
C ILE A 18 -43.35 -14.07 -11.78
N CYS A 19 -44.11 -14.39 -12.82
CA CYS A 19 -44.58 -13.54 -13.90
C CYS A 19 -45.95 -12.91 -13.58
N GLY A 20 -46.29 -11.85 -14.32
CA GLY A 20 -47.64 -11.32 -14.51
C GLY A 20 -47.81 -9.94 -13.85
N GLY A 21 -48.21 -8.87 -14.53
CA GLY A 21 -48.85 -8.70 -15.82
C GLY A 21 -49.95 -7.65 -15.65
N CYS A 22 -50.01 -6.65 -16.55
CA CYS A 22 -51.13 -5.71 -16.78
C CYS A 22 -51.57 -4.82 -15.58
N ASN A 23 -51.95 -3.55 -15.72
CA ASN A 23 -52.48 -2.80 -16.86
C ASN A 23 -52.60 -1.31 -16.43
N THR A 24 -52.54 -0.36 -17.37
CA THR A 24 -53.35 0.89 -17.47
C THR A 24 -53.55 1.75 -16.19
N ARG A 25 -53.37 3.08 -16.17
CA ARG A 25 -53.94 4.12 -17.06
C ARG A 25 -53.74 5.48 -16.37
N LEU A 26 -53.72 6.57 -17.16
CA LEU A 26 -54.15 7.95 -16.82
C LEU A 26 -53.38 8.65 -15.67
N GLY A 27 -52.77 9.81 -15.86
CA GLY A 27 -52.95 10.87 -16.84
C GLY A 27 -52.85 12.21 -16.11
N SER A 28 -52.64 13.28 -16.90
CA SER A 28 -52.99 14.68 -16.57
C SER A 28 -52.05 15.43 -15.59
N VAL A 29 -51.64 16.69 -15.78
CA VAL A 29 -51.92 17.77 -16.75
C VAL A 29 -50.97 18.97 -16.48
N ALA A 30 -50.76 19.79 -17.53
CA ALA A 30 -50.37 21.22 -17.59
C ALA A 30 -49.04 21.70 -16.99
N GLY A 31 -48.31 22.66 -17.57
CA GLY A 31 -48.56 23.51 -18.75
C GLY A 31 -48.25 24.98 -18.43
N THR A 32 -47.48 25.66 -19.29
CA THR A 32 -47.43 27.13 -19.57
C THR A 32 -46.40 27.33 -20.70
N ALA A 33 -46.71 27.74 -21.94
CA ALA A 33 -47.27 28.99 -22.49
C ALA A 33 -46.21 30.05 -22.85
N THR A 34 -46.09 30.39 -24.14
CA THR A 34 -46.08 31.76 -24.74
C THR A 34 -45.98 31.68 -26.29
N VAL A 35 -47.01 32.10 -27.05
CA VAL A 35 -47.17 33.38 -27.84
C VAL A 35 -46.40 33.35 -29.18
N ALA A 36 -46.89 33.66 -30.39
CA ALA A 36 -48.12 34.17 -31.06
C ALA A 36 -48.06 33.69 -32.55
N ALA A 37 -49.00 33.84 -33.50
CA ALA A 37 -50.10 34.79 -33.72
C ALA A 37 -51.12 34.24 -34.75
N SER A 38 -52.30 34.87 -34.73
CA SER A 38 -53.55 34.77 -35.52
C SER A 38 -53.43 35.06 -37.04
N SER A 39 -54.40 34.90 -37.96
CA SER A 39 -55.87 35.06 -37.94
C SER A 39 -56.54 34.51 -39.24
N SER A 40 -57.87 34.36 -39.21
CA SER A 40 -58.84 33.94 -40.26
C SER A 40 -59.43 35.11 -41.11
N PRO A 41 -60.22 34.87 -42.19
CA PRO A 41 -60.47 35.84 -43.29
C PRO A 41 -61.91 36.40 -43.42
N SER A 42 -62.08 37.47 -44.21
CA SER A 42 -63.35 37.96 -44.77
C SER A 42 -63.13 38.69 -46.12
N SER A 43 -64.06 38.51 -47.09
CA SER A 43 -64.06 39.00 -48.49
C SER A 43 -65.07 40.19 -48.69
N PRO A 44 -65.40 40.75 -49.90
CA PRO A 44 -64.81 40.69 -51.27
C PRO A 44 -64.89 42.01 -52.17
N LEU A 45 -64.42 41.89 -53.44
CA LEU A 45 -64.83 42.51 -54.75
C LEU A 45 -64.30 43.88 -55.34
N PHE A 46 -63.68 43.72 -56.53
CA PHE A 46 -63.66 44.45 -57.84
C PHE A 46 -62.80 45.70 -58.20
N THR A 47 -62.03 45.49 -59.30
CA THR A 47 -61.53 46.36 -60.41
C THR A 47 -60.18 47.11 -60.36
N SER A 48 -59.42 46.93 -61.48
CA SER A 48 -58.49 47.85 -62.17
C SER A 48 -56.96 47.92 -61.85
N ARG A 49 -56.17 47.52 -62.87
CA ARG A 49 -54.90 48.08 -63.43
C ARG A 49 -53.53 47.93 -62.70
N ARG A 50 -52.55 47.48 -63.51
CA ARG A 50 -51.05 47.62 -63.51
C ARG A 50 -50.17 46.50 -62.92
N HIS A 51 -49.26 46.03 -63.81
CA HIS A 51 -47.89 45.50 -63.66
C HIS A 51 -47.60 44.13 -62.99
N ALA A 52 -46.81 43.33 -63.73
CA ALA A 52 -45.80 42.31 -63.37
C ALA A 52 -46.08 41.29 -62.25
N GLY A 53 -45.86 40.00 -62.53
CA GLY A 53 -45.62 38.97 -61.52
C GLY A 53 -46.21 37.59 -61.83
N CYS A 54 -45.44 36.54 -61.54
CA CYS A 54 -45.63 35.14 -61.88
C CYS A 54 -46.72 34.38 -61.08
N ASP A 55 -46.96 33.16 -61.59
CA ASP A 55 -47.32 31.89 -60.92
C ASP A 55 -48.78 31.66 -60.46
N LEU A 56 -49.52 30.74 -61.09
CA LEU A 56 -49.46 29.26 -60.98
C LEU A 56 -49.91 28.76 -59.61
N LEU A 57 -51.15 28.25 -59.50
CA LEU A 57 -51.49 27.06 -58.72
C LEU A 57 -52.84 26.45 -59.14
N SER A 58 -52.79 25.36 -59.91
CA SER A 58 -53.44 24.09 -59.57
C SER A 58 -52.81 22.97 -60.41
N PRO A 59 -52.07 22.05 -59.74
CA PRO A 59 -52.64 20.74 -59.40
C PRO A 59 -52.12 20.22 -58.05
N LEU A 60 -52.90 20.41 -56.97
CA LEU A 60 -52.57 19.93 -55.61
C LEU A 60 -53.13 18.53 -55.29
N ALA A 61 -53.67 17.80 -56.27
CA ALA A 61 -54.30 16.49 -56.05
C ALA A 61 -53.38 15.27 -56.29
N LYS A 62 -52.10 15.46 -56.66
CA LYS A 62 -51.15 14.34 -56.91
C LYS A 62 -49.94 14.27 -55.98
N LEU A 63 -49.84 15.15 -54.98
CA LEU A 63 -48.71 15.21 -54.04
C LEU A 63 -48.90 14.40 -52.75
N GLY A 64 -50.05 13.74 -52.56
CA GLY A 64 -50.28 12.85 -51.40
C GLY A 64 -49.44 11.58 -51.45
N GLN A 65 -49.26 10.98 -52.64
CA GLN A 65 -48.57 9.69 -52.78
C GLN A 65 -47.03 9.80 -52.73
N SER A 66 -46.44 10.96 -53.06
CA SER A 66 -44.99 11.14 -53.04
C SER A 66 -44.44 11.38 -51.64
N ARG A 67 -45.23 11.99 -50.74
CA ARG A 67 -44.82 12.21 -49.35
C ARG A 67 -44.83 10.92 -48.54
N ASP A 68 -45.82 10.07 -48.77
CA ASP A 68 -45.94 8.77 -48.13
C ASP A 68 -44.88 7.78 -48.68
N LEU A 69 -44.61 7.79 -49.98
CA LEU A 69 -43.51 7.02 -50.57
C LEU A 69 -42.13 7.48 -50.06
N ALA A 70 -41.92 8.80 -49.94
CA ALA A 70 -40.69 9.33 -49.37
C ALA A 70 -40.53 9.00 -47.89
N ALA A 71 -41.64 8.98 -47.12
CA ALA A 71 -41.66 8.52 -45.75
C ALA A 71 -41.35 7.03 -45.64
N ASP A 72 -41.90 6.19 -46.51
CA ASP A 72 -41.63 4.74 -46.57
C ASP A 72 -40.21 4.42 -47.03
N LEU A 73 -39.66 5.15 -48.01
CA LEU A 73 -38.27 5.02 -48.41
C LEU A 73 -37.31 5.48 -47.30
N LYS A 74 -37.66 6.54 -46.57
CA LYS A 74 -36.88 7.01 -45.41
C LYS A 74 -36.98 6.02 -44.24
N ALA A 75 -38.16 5.45 -43.99
CA ALA A 75 -38.38 4.42 -42.98
C ALA A 75 -37.69 3.09 -43.35
N GLY A 76 -37.67 2.73 -44.64
CA GLY A 76 -36.94 1.58 -45.16
C GLY A 76 -35.43 1.75 -45.06
N ARG A 77 -34.91 2.95 -45.39
CA ARG A 77 -33.49 3.29 -45.21
C ARG A 77 -33.10 3.31 -43.72
N GLN A 78 -33.98 3.80 -42.84
CA GLN A 78 -33.77 3.75 -41.38
C GLN A 78 -33.79 2.31 -40.84
N ARG A 79 -34.66 1.44 -41.36
CA ARG A 79 -34.67 0.00 -41.03
C ARG A 79 -33.38 -0.67 -41.47
N ASN A 80 -32.95 -0.49 -42.72
CA ASN A 80 -31.69 -1.04 -43.23
C ASN A 80 -30.48 -0.52 -42.43
N ASN A 81 -30.41 0.79 -42.16
CA ASN A 81 -29.32 1.34 -41.35
C ASN A 81 -29.31 0.77 -39.93
N ARG A 82 -30.48 0.57 -39.32
CA ARG A 82 -30.59 -0.04 -37.99
C ARG A 82 -30.19 -1.51 -37.99
N GLU A 83 -30.55 -2.26 -39.02
CA GLU A 83 -30.16 -3.66 -39.20
C GLU A 83 -28.65 -3.79 -39.43
N ILE A 84 -28.07 -2.89 -40.22
CA ILE A 84 -26.63 -2.79 -40.43
C ILE A 84 -25.91 -2.51 -39.11
N ILE A 85 -26.34 -1.49 -38.35
CA ILE A 85 -25.75 -1.17 -37.04
C ILE A 85 -25.91 -2.36 -36.07
N ALA A 86 -27.09 -2.97 -36.00
CA ALA A 86 -27.33 -4.14 -35.16
C ALA A 86 -26.45 -5.34 -35.57
N SER A 87 -26.14 -5.49 -36.86
CA SER A 87 -25.23 -6.52 -37.34
C SER A 87 -23.79 -6.25 -36.91
N PHE A 88 -23.33 -4.99 -36.94
CA PHE A 88 -22.01 -4.61 -36.43
C PHE A 88 -21.89 -4.82 -34.92
N ASP A 89 -22.91 -4.44 -34.14
CA ASP A 89 -22.96 -4.71 -32.70
C ASP A 89 -22.96 -6.23 -32.42
N LYS A 90 -23.66 -7.01 -33.25
CA LYS A 90 -23.67 -8.48 -33.16
C LYS A 90 -22.31 -9.10 -33.48
N MET A 91 -21.58 -8.56 -34.45
CA MET A 91 -20.21 -9.00 -34.77
C MET A 91 -19.25 -8.68 -33.62
N GLN A 92 -19.27 -7.44 -33.10
CA GLN A 92 -18.45 -7.03 -31.96
C GLN A 92 -18.71 -7.90 -30.70
N THR A 93 -19.98 -8.25 -30.46
CA THR A 93 -20.34 -9.13 -29.34
C THR A 93 -19.94 -10.60 -29.57
N MET A 94 -20.02 -11.12 -30.80
CA MET A 94 -19.52 -12.47 -31.11
C MET A 94 -18.00 -12.56 -30.97
N ASP A 95 -17.26 -11.56 -31.45
CA ASP A 95 -15.80 -11.50 -31.33
C ASP A 95 -15.39 -11.45 -29.85
N GLU A 96 -16.06 -10.64 -29.02
CA GLU A 96 -15.86 -10.63 -27.57
C GLU A 96 -16.04 -12.02 -26.94
N ILE A 97 -17.13 -12.70 -27.29
CA ILE A 97 -17.42 -14.04 -26.78
C ILE A 97 -16.33 -15.02 -27.22
N HIS A 98 -15.81 -14.88 -28.43
CA HIS A 98 -14.73 -15.72 -28.96
C HIS A 98 -13.41 -15.49 -28.19
N TYR A 99 -12.99 -14.24 -28.00
CA TYR A 99 -11.80 -13.91 -27.20
C TYR A 99 -11.90 -14.41 -25.76
N ARG A 100 -13.10 -14.38 -25.16
CA ARG A 100 -13.33 -14.88 -23.80
C ARG A 100 -13.35 -16.39 -23.66
N LYS A 101 -13.82 -17.11 -24.69
CA LYS A 101 -13.90 -18.58 -24.67
C LYS A 101 -12.56 -19.25 -24.97
N THR A 102 -11.63 -18.52 -25.59
CA THR A 102 -10.33 -19.07 -25.99
C THR A 102 -9.36 -19.02 -24.82
N GLU A 103 -8.72 -20.15 -24.49
CA GLU A 103 -7.75 -20.22 -23.39
C GLU A 103 -6.51 -19.35 -23.65
N ARG A 104 -6.15 -19.18 -24.93
CA ARG A 104 -5.01 -18.39 -25.41
C ARG A 104 -5.46 -17.34 -26.43
N PRO A 105 -6.02 -16.21 -25.98
CA PRO A 105 -6.59 -15.21 -26.88
C PRO A 105 -5.54 -14.54 -27.79
N TRP A 106 -4.26 -14.57 -27.44
CA TRP A 106 -3.19 -13.95 -28.23
C TRP A 106 -2.81 -14.74 -29.50
N GLU A 107 -3.08 -16.05 -29.55
CA GLU A 107 -2.84 -16.88 -30.75
C GLU A 107 -3.79 -16.50 -31.90
N LEU A 108 -4.91 -15.84 -31.58
CA LEU A 108 -5.86 -15.32 -32.57
C LEU A 108 -5.30 -14.14 -33.36
N VAL A 109 -4.24 -13.49 -32.87
CA VAL A 109 -3.63 -12.35 -33.55
C VAL A 109 -2.65 -12.87 -34.62
N PRO A 110 -2.97 -12.75 -35.92
CA PRO A 110 -2.11 -13.26 -36.96
C PRO A 110 -0.84 -12.43 -37.08
N ARG A 111 0.31 -13.12 -37.19
CA ARG A 111 1.57 -12.47 -37.53
C ARG A 111 1.76 -12.46 -39.04
N TYR A 112 1.72 -11.27 -39.64
CA TYR A 112 2.04 -11.11 -41.05
C TYR A 112 3.54 -10.89 -41.22
N ALA A 113 4.22 -11.75 -41.99
CA ALA A 113 5.67 -11.66 -42.18
C ALA A 113 6.14 -10.32 -42.78
N LYS A 114 5.31 -9.69 -43.63
CA LYS A 114 5.63 -8.43 -44.32
C LYS A 114 4.96 -7.19 -43.71
N LYS A 115 4.04 -7.34 -42.75
CA LYS A 115 3.28 -6.21 -42.20
C LYS A 115 3.64 -6.02 -40.73
N ARG A 116 4.04 -4.80 -40.36
CA ARG A 116 4.39 -4.44 -38.98
C ARG A 116 3.16 -4.02 -38.15
N VAL A 117 2.07 -3.66 -38.83
CA VAL A 117 0.81 -3.24 -38.21
C VAL A 117 -0.26 -4.32 -38.35
N THR A 118 -0.86 -4.71 -37.24
CA THR A 118 -1.98 -5.65 -37.19
C THR A 118 -3.19 -4.94 -36.58
N ASP A 119 -4.16 -4.62 -37.42
CA ASP A 119 -5.40 -3.96 -36.98
C ASP A 119 -6.57 -4.95 -37.12
N LEU A 120 -7.09 -5.41 -35.97
CA LEU A 120 -8.27 -6.28 -35.90
C LEU A 120 -9.55 -5.50 -35.57
N VAL A 121 -9.43 -4.21 -35.26
CA VAL A 121 -10.56 -3.33 -34.91
C VAL A 121 -11.07 -2.61 -36.16
N GLY A 122 -10.22 -2.39 -37.14
CA GLY A 122 -10.50 -1.52 -38.29
C GLY A 122 -10.47 -0.04 -37.89
N LEU A 123 -9.64 0.31 -36.91
CA LEU A 123 -9.51 1.66 -36.39
C LEU A 123 -8.65 2.55 -37.30
N LEU A 124 -7.71 1.95 -38.03
CA LEU A 124 -6.73 2.66 -38.83
C LEU A 124 -7.23 2.87 -40.27
N SER A 125 -7.07 4.10 -40.77
CA SER A 125 -7.21 4.37 -42.20
C SER A 125 -6.05 3.74 -42.99
N SER A 126 -6.24 3.50 -44.29
CA SER A 126 -5.19 2.95 -45.14
C SER A 126 -3.98 3.88 -45.26
N GLU A 127 -4.20 5.19 -45.20
CA GLU A 127 -3.16 6.22 -45.27
C GLU A 127 -2.33 6.23 -43.97
N ASP A 128 -3.01 6.35 -42.82
CA ASP A 128 -2.36 6.36 -41.50
C ASP A 128 -1.59 5.05 -41.24
N ARG A 129 -2.14 3.91 -41.70
CA ARG A 129 -1.46 2.62 -41.61
C ARG A 129 -0.15 2.62 -42.38
N MET A 130 -0.15 3.15 -43.60
CA MET A 130 1.06 3.24 -44.42
C MET A 130 2.09 4.17 -43.77
N GLU A 131 1.65 5.28 -43.19
CA GLU A 131 2.51 6.21 -42.46
C GLU A 131 3.16 5.54 -41.24
N ILE A 132 2.41 4.76 -40.46
CA ILE A 132 2.94 3.98 -39.34
C ILE A 132 3.96 2.95 -39.82
N GLU A 133 3.66 2.20 -40.88
CA GLU A 133 4.60 1.20 -41.44
C GLU A 133 5.90 1.88 -41.91
N GLN A 134 5.83 3.03 -42.58
CA GLN A 134 7.00 3.82 -42.98
C GLN A 134 7.81 4.35 -41.78
N ALA A 135 7.14 4.84 -40.74
CA ALA A 135 7.81 5.32 -39.53
C ALA A 135 8.54 4.18 -38.80
N ILE A 136 7.94 2.99 -38.74
CA ILE A 136 8.56 1.79 -38.16
C ILE A 136 9.78 1.36 -38.98
N ASP A 137 9.68 1.30 -40.31
CA ASP A 137 10.79 0.91 -41.18
C ASP A 137 11.97 1.90 -41.05
N LYS A 138 11.67 3.20 -40.98
CA LYS A 138 12.68 4.23 -40.72
C LYS A 138 13.34 4.02 -39.36
N MET A 139 12.57 3.81 -38.30
CA MET A 139 13.10 3.54 -36.97
C MET A 139 13.95 2.25 -36.93
N GLN A 140 13.56 1.21 -37.67
CA GLN A 140 14.35 -0.02 -37.78
C GLN A 140 15.70 0.24 -38.44
N SER A 141 15.72 1.00 -39.54
CA SER A 141 16.96 1.34 -40.25
C SER A 141 17.92 2.21 -39.42
N LEU A 142 17.38 3.14 -38.63
CA LEU A 142 18.18 4.09 -37.84
C LEU A 142 18.60 3.54 -36.49
N CYS A 143 17.71 2.82 -35.78
CA CYS A 143 17.90 2.42 -34.39
C CYS A 143 18.07 0.90 -34.20
N GLN A 144 18.09 0.12 -35.29
CA GLN A 144 18.17 -1.35 -35.26
C GLN A 144 17.13 -2.01 -34.33
N THR A 145 15.96 -1.39 -34.22
CA THR A 145 14.87 -1.78 -33.31
C THR A 145 13.67 -2.23 -34.12
N ASP A 146 13.20 -3.44 -33.88
CA ASP A 146 11.99 -3.98 -34.50
C ASP A 146 10.76 -3.57 -33.68
N MET A 147 9.83 -2.85 -34.30
CA MET A 147 8.55 -2.50 -33.66
C MET A 147 7.37 -3.13 -34.38
N TYR A 148 6.37 -3.54 -33.59
CA TYR A 148 5.07 -3.97 -34.07
C TYR A 148 3.96 -3.19 -33.37
N VAL A 149 2.89 -2.92 -34.10
CA VAL A 149 1.68 -2.26 -33.58
C VAL A 149 0.51 -3.22 -33.75
N VAL A 150 -0.20 -3.48 -32.65
CA VAL A 150 -1.31 -4.43 -32.61
C VAL A 150 -2.52 -3.75 -31.99
N LEU A 151 -3.61 -3.68 -32.75
CA LEU A 151 -4.90 -3.18 -32.30
C LEU A 151 -5.87 -4.34 -32.19
N VAL A 152 -6.41 -4.54 -30.98
CA VAL A 152 -7.27 -5.69 -30.65
C VAL A 152 -8.57 -5.18 -30.03
N PRO A 153 -9.73 -5.79 -30.36
CA PRO A 153 -11.00 -5.39 -29.76
C PRO A 153 -11.03 -5.62 -28.24
N THR A 154 -10.50 -6.74 -27.75
CA THR A 154 -10.44 -7.08 -26.31
C THR A 154 -9.31 -8.08 -26.02
N VAL A 155 -8.82 -8.11 -24.77
CA VAL A 155 -7.84 -9.10 -24.29
C VAL A 155 -8.47 -10.27 -23.52
N GLY A 156 -9.81 -10.34 -23.49
CA GLY A 156 -10.55 -11.43 -22.85
C GLY A 156 -10.47 -11.39 -21.32
N TYR A 157 -10.13 -12.52 -20.69
CA TYR A 157 -9.98 -12.65 -19.22
C TYR A 157 -8.54 -12.44 -18.73
N THR A 158 -7.61 -12.09 -19.63
CA THR A 158 -6.20 -11.89 -19.30
C THR A 158 -5.90 -10.43 -18.98
N THR A 159 -4.81 -10.16 -18.28
CA THR A 159 -4.38 -8.77 -18.10
C THR A 159 -3.76 -8.26 -19.42
N PRO A 160 -4.01 -6.99 -19.83
CA PRO A 160 -3.46 -6.45 -21.07
C PRO A 160 -1.94 -6.59 -21.17
N LYS A 161 -1.23 -6.46 -20.04
CA LYS A 161 0.23 -6.66 -19.96
C LYS A 161 0.63 -8.12 -20.18
N ALA A 162 -0.08 -9.09 -19.60
CA ALA A 162 0.19 -10.50 -19.84
C ALA A 162 -0.07 -10.89 -21.30
N PHE A 163 -1.19 -10.40 -21.86
CA PHE A 163 -1.56 -10.59 -23.26
C PHE A 163 -0.50 -10.03 -24.22
N ALA A 164 -0.03 -8.80 -23.99
CA ALA A 164 1.01 -8.19 -24.82
C ALA A 164 2.34 -8.94 -24.69
N ASN A 165 2.72 -9.36 -23.48
CA ASN A 165 3.91 -10.18 -23.27
C ASN A 165 3.84 -11.51 -24.01
N SER A 166 2.69 -12.20 -24.01
CA SER A 166 2.55 -13.45 -24.78
C SER A 166 2.75 -13.25 -26.28
N ILE A 167 2.18 -12.18 -26.87
CA ILE A 167 2.44 -11.83 -28.28
C ILE A 167 3.92 -11.56 -28.52
N PHE A 168 4.56 -10.79 -27.63
CA PHE A 168 5.96 -10.45 -27.74
C PHE A 168 6.87 -11.69 -27.76
N PHE A 169 6.58 -12.67 -26.90
CA PHE A 169 7.33 -13.93 -26.83
C PHE A 169 7.05 -14.84 -28.02
N ASP A 170 5.79 -15.04 -28.39
CA ASP A 170 5.38 -15.92 -29.48
C ASP A 170 5.93 -15.43 -30.83
N TRP A 171 5.92 -14.11 -31.04
CA TRP A 171 6.48 -13.52 -32.25
C TRP A 171 8.00 -13.36 -32.21
N ALA A 172 8.64 -13.69 -31.08
CA ALA A 172 10.08 -13.58 -30.88
C ALA A 172 10.63 -12.21 -31.31
N ILE A 173 9.93 -11.13 -30.96
CA ILE A 173 10.21 -9.77 -31.43
C ILE A 173 11.59 -9.32 -30.94
N GLY A 174 12.41 -8.80 -31.86
CA GLY A 174 13.73 -8.26 -31.56
C GLY A 174 14.83 -9.30 -31.31
N LYS A 175 14.63 -10.59 -31.55
CA LYS A 175 15.73 -11.58 -31.53
C LYS A 175 16.63 -11.46 -32.77
N PRO A 176 17.97 -11.61 -32.66
CA PRO A 176 18.74 -11.98 -31.47
C PRO A 176 19.18 -10.82 -30.56
N ASN A 177 19.07 -9.57 -31.03
CA ASN A 177 19.64 -8.39 -30.36
C ASN A 177 18.92 -8.00 -29.05
N GLY A 178 17.68 -8.47 -28.87
CA GLY A 178 16.78 -8.08 -27.79
C GLY A 178 16.17 -6.68 -27.96
N SER A 179 16.27 -6.10 -29.16
CA SER A 179 15.81 -4.76 -29.54
C SER A 179 14.41 -4.78 -30.14
N GLY A 180 13.43 -5.24 -29.36
CA GLY A 180 12.04 -5.36 -29.80
C GLY A 180 11.11 -4.39 -29.07
N LEU A 181 10.16 -3.80 -29.79
CA LEU A 181 9.06 -3.01 -29.24
C LEU A 181 7.72 -3.57 -29.74
N LEU A 182 6.73 -3.62 -28.85
CA LEU A 182 5.37 -3.99 -29.20
C LEU A 182 4.40 -3.01 -28.55
N LEU A 183 3.66 -2.28 -29.38
CA LEU A 183 2.57 -1.42 -28.95
C LEU A 183 1.25 -2.18 -29.12
N VAL A 184 0.53 -2.39 -28.02
CA VAL A 184 -0.79 -3.02 -28.02
C VAL A 184 -1.83 -2.00 -27.57
N ILE A 185 -2.86 -1.80 -28.40
CA ILE A 185 -4.01 -0.97 -28.08
C ILE A 185 -5.23 -1.88 -27.99
N ALA A 186 -5.80 -1.97 -26.79
CA ALA A 186 -7.00 -2.76 -26.53
C ALA A 186 -8.21 -1.83 -26.44
N GLN A 187 -9.13 -1.94 -27.40
CA GLN A 187 -10.23 -0.99 -27.56
C GLN A 187 -11.19 -1.02 -26.36
N ARG A 188 -11.61 -2.21 -25.92
CA ARG A 188 -12.62 -2.36 -24.88
C ARG A 188 -12.12 -2.03 -23.48
N GLU A 189 -10.90 -2.44 -23.16
CA GLU A 189 -10.25 -2.12 -21.90
C GLU A 189 -9.76 -0.66 -21.86
N ALA A 190 -9.79 0.03 -23.01
CA ALA A 190 -9.29 1.40 -23.20
C ALA A 190 -7.85 1.56 -22.69
N THR A 191 -7.03 0.53 -22.87
CA THR A 191 -5.64 0.50 -22.41
C THR A 191 -4.66 0.48 -23.57
N VAL A 192 -3.61 1.28 -23.44
CA VAL A 192 -2.43 1.25 -24.30
C VAL A 192 -1.28 0.64 -23.51
N GLN A 193 -0.64 -0.39 -24.06
CA GLN A 193 0.49 -1.09 -23.44
C GLN A 193 1.67 -1.07 -24.40
N LEU A 194 2.83 -0.66 -23.90
CA LEU A 194 4.10 -0.75 -24.62
C LEU A 194 4.95 -1.81 -23.92
N ILE A 195 5.27 -2.89 -24.64
CA ILE A 195 6.21 -3.91 -24.20
C ILE A 195 7.53 -3.71 -24.91
N SER A 196 8.60 -3.68 -24.13
CA SER A 196 9.95 -3.50 -24.59
C SER A 196 10.79 -4.75 -24.33
N GLY A 197 11.71 -5.02 -25.25
CA GLY A 197 12.66 -6.12 -25.12
C GLY A 197 13.64 -5.87 -23.99
N LEU A 198 14.18 -6.96 -23.44
CA LEU A 198 15.10 -6.94 -22.30
C LEU A 198 16.23 -5.93 -22.47
N SER A 199 16.77 -5.73 -23.67
CA SER A 199 17.91 -4.83 -23.94
C SER A 199 17.58 -3.34 -23.73
N ILE A 200 16.32 -2.97 -23.95
CA ILE A 200 15.88 -1.57 -24.14
C ILE A 200 14.84 -1.14 -23.11
N GLU A 201 14.45 -2.06 -22.24
CA GLU A 201 13.43 -1.91 -21.20
C GLU A 201 13.62 -0.64 -20.35
N GLU A 202 14.87 -0.27 -20.06
CA GLU A 202 15.19 0.93 -19.26
C GLU A 202 14.74 2.24 -19.91
N TYR A 203 14.71 2.32 -21.24
CA TYR A 203 14.41 3.57 -21.96
C TYR A 203 12.92 3.74 -22.26
N PHE A 204 12.15 2.65 -22.17
CA PHE A 204 10.73 2.57 -22.49
C PHE A 204 9.92 2.11 -21.27
N ASP A 205 10.03 2.88 -20.18
CA ASP A 205 9.31 2.62 -18.93
C ASP A 205 7.91 3.26 -18.93
N SER A 206 7.07 2.88 -17.94
CA SER A 206 5.73 3.47 -17.78
C SER A 206 5.77 4.99 -17.60
N HIS A 207 6.86 5.52 -17.02
CA HIS A 207 7.10 6.96 -16.90
C HIS A 207 7.13 7.69 -18.25
N PHE A 208 7.54 7.04 -19.34
CA PHE A 208 7.50 7.64 -20.67
C PHE A 208 6.12 7.47 -21.32
N LEU A 209 5.55 6.28 -21.23
CA LEU A 209 4.29 5.95 -21.92
C LEU A 209 3.09 6.70 -21.33
N GLU A 210 2.98 6.80 -20.00
CA GLU A 210 1.81 7.41 -19.34
C GLU A 210 1.61 8.89 -19.72
N PRO A 211 2.64 9.76 -19.70
CA PRO A 211 2.51 11.12 -20.19
C PRO A 211 2.22 11.19 -21.69
N ALA A 212 2.87 10.36 -22.52
CA ALA A 212 2.64 10.34 -23.96
C ALA A 212 1.17 10.00 -24.28
N VAL A 213 0.61 9.00 -23.60
CA VAL A 213 -0.80 8.63 -23.77
C VAL A 213 -1.73 9.74 -23.28
N ARG A 214 -1.44 10.36 -22.12
CA ARG A 214 -2.30 11.40 -21.54
C ARG A 214 -2.31 12.68 -22.37
N GLU A 215 -1.16 13.15 -22.82
CA GLU A 215 -1.00 14.45 -23.48
C GLU A 215 -1.25 14.38 -24.99
N VAL A 216 -0.94 13.25 -25.65
CA VAL A 216 -1.04 13.12 -27.11
C VAL A 216 -2.23 12.25 -27.52
N PHE A 217 -2.31 11.04 -26.97
CA PHE A 217 -3.26 10.03 -27.46
C PHE A 217 -4.70 10.32 -27.01
N GLN A 218 -4.91 10.57 -25.72
CA GLN A 218 -6.23 10.81 -25.13
C GLN A 218 -7.00 12.00 -25.75
N PRO A 219 -6.42 13.19 -25.97
CA PRO A 219 -7.18 14.30 -26.56
C PRO A 219 -7.62 13.98 -28.00
N LEU A 220 -6.75 13.40 -28.83
CA LEU A 220 -7.09 13.06 -30.21
C LEU A 220 -8.19 12.00 -30.31
N VAL A 221 -8.23 11.05 -29.37
CA VAL A 221 -9.32 10.07 -29.28
C VAL A 221 -10.63 10.75 -28.86
N ARG A 222 -10.60 11.72 -27.94
CA ARG A 222 -11.80 12.51 -27.55
C ARG A 222 -12.36 13.32 -28.71
N ASP A 223 -11.49 13.82 -29.60
CA ASP A 223 -11.86 14.54 -30.81
C ASP A 223 -12.40 13.61 -31.93
N GLY A 224 -12.49 12.30 -31.67
CA GLY A 224 -12.99 11.32 -32.63
C GLY A 224 -11.98 10.93 -33.71
N LYS A 225 -10.67 11.19 -33.50
CA LYS A 225 -9.59 10.87 -34.45
C LYS A 225 -8.60 9.83 -33.89
N PRO A 226 -9.04 8.59 -33.63
CA PRO A 226 -8.20 7.57 -33.01
C PRO A 226 -7.08 7.04 -33.93
N SER A 227 -7.30 7.07 -35.25
CA SER A 227 -6.29 6.68 -36.24
C SER A 227 -5.07 7.60 -36.16
N GLN A 228 -5.31 8.91 -36.25
CA GLN A 228 -4.28 9.94 -36.09
C GLN A 228 -3.62 9.91 -34.69
N ALA A 229 -4.39 9.62 -33.64
CA ALA A 229 -3.84 9.45 -32.29
C ALA A 229 -2.78 8.34 -32.24
N THR A 230 -3.03 7.23 -32.92
CA THR A 230 -2.11 6.09 -32.99
C THR A 230 -0.84 6.46 -33.75
N VAL A 231 -0.97 7.17 -34.88
CA VAL A 231 0.17 7.69 -35.65
C VAL A 231 1.07 8.58 -34.79
N GLN A 232 0.48 9.55 -34.08
CA GLN A 232 1.23 10.48 -33.23
C GLN A 232 1.94 9.77 -32.07
N LEU A 233 1.30 8.76 -31.49
CA LEU A 233 1.92 7.95 -30.44
C LEU A 233 3.12 7.14 -30.97
N VAL A 234 3.02 6.57 -32.17
CA VAL A 234 4.14 5.87 -32.82
C VAL A 234 5.29 6.84 -33.10
N TYR A 235 5.01 8.06 -33.56
CA TYR A 235 6.04 9.09 -33.74
C TYR A 235 6.72 9.47 -32.42
N ALA A 236 5.97 9.59 -31.33
CA ALA A 236 6.54 9.86 -30.01
C ALA A 236 7.50 8.74 -29.57
N ILE A 237 7.12 7.49 -29.79
CA ILE A 237 7.97 6.32 -29.51
C ILE A 237 9.22 6.32 -30.41
N ALA A 238 9.05 6.56 -31.71
CA ALA A 238 10.16 6.61 -32.66
C ALA A 238 11.16 7.73 -32.32
N ARG A 239 10.66 8.89 -31.88
CA ARG A 239 11.49 10.00 -31.39
C ARG A 239 12.27 9.62 -30.14
N GLN A 240 11.61 9.02 -29.15
CA GLN A 240 12.25 8.53 -27.92
C GLN A 240 13.34 7.51 -28.25
N ALA A 241 13.06 6.59 -29.19
CA ALA A 241 14.03 5.62 -29.67
C ALA A 241 15.27 6.31 -30.27
N GLN A 242 15.06 7.29 -31.14
CA GLN A 242 16.15 8.02 -31.81
C GLN A 242 17.00 8.83 -30.83
N GLU A 243 16.39 9.52 -29.86
CA GLU A 243 17.10 10.29 -28.84
C GLU A 243 17.93 9.37 -27.92
N MET A 244 17.38 8.22 -27.52
CA MET A 244 18.04 7.29 -26.62
C MET A 244 19.00 6.32 -27.32
N HIS A 245 18.95 6.19 -28.65
CA HIS A 245 19.77 5.25 -29.40
C HIS A 245 21.27 5.45 -29.13
N THR A 246 21.74 6.70 -29.09
CA THR A 246 23.14 7.04 -28.76
C THR A 246 23.55 6.58 -27.35
N ARG A 247 22.64 6.64 -26.38
CA ARG A 247 22.87 6.23 -24.98
C ARG A 247 22.82 4.72 -24.78
N TRP A 248 22.03 4.06 -25.61
CA TRP A 248 21.99 2.60 -25.69
C TRP A 248 23.34 2.09 -26.23
N GLU A 249 23.85 2.67 -27.31
CA GLU A 249 25.08 2.20 -27.96
C GLU A 249 26.36 2.50 -27.15
N SER A 250 26.38 3.58 -26.38
CA SER A 250 27.56 4.05 -25.61
C SER A 250 27.89 3.24 -24.34
N GLY A 251 27.40 2.00 -24.23
CA GLY A 251 27.71 1.10 -23.10
C GLY A 251 28.98 0.27 -23.32
N LEU A 252 29.82 0.15 -22.29
CA LEU A 252 31.02 -0.74 -22.30
C LEU A 252 30.67 -2.23 -22.48
N LEU A 253 29.40 -2.61 -22.25
CA LEU A 253 28.89 -3.98 -22.36
C LEU A 253 27.77 -4.03 -23.39
N THR A 254 27.68 -5.14 -24.14
CA THR A 254 26.52 -5.37 -25.01
C THR A 254 25.24 -5.41 -24.18
N LEU A 255 24.14 -4.89 -24.71
CA LEU A 255 22.87 -4.73 -23.97
C LEU A 255 22.32 -6.00 -23.31
N PRO A 256 22.38 -7.19 -23.94
CA PRO A 256 21.87 -8.39 -23.26
C PRO A 256 22.67 -8.71 -21.99
N THR A 257 23.98 -8.44 -21.96
CA THR A 257 24.80 -8.60 -20.74
C THR A 257 24.55 -7.51 -19.71
N ARG A 258 24.34 -6.25 -20.12
CA ARG A 258 24.11 -5.12 -19.20
C ARG A 258 22.84 -5.33 -18.35
N ASN A 259 21.76 -5.83 -18.94
CA ASN A 259 20.52 -6.06 -18.20
C ASN A 259 20.58 -7.29 -17.29
N LYS A 260 21.34 -8.34 -17.66
CA LYS A 260 21.64 -9.44 -16.74
C LYS A 260 22.43 -8.98 -15.52
N VAL A 261 23.47 -8.17 -15.72
CA VAL A 261 24.29 -7.63 -14.62
C VAL A 261 23.45 -6.73 -13.71
N ARG A 262 22.57 -5.90 -14.27
CA ARG A 262 21.63 -5.09 -13.47
C ARG A 262 20.65 -5.94 -12.67
N PHE A 263 20.11 -7.00 -13.28
CA PHE A 263 19.22 -7.93 -12.57
C PHE A 263 19.94 -8.57 -11.38
N VAL A 264 21.17 -9.06 -11.59
CA VAL A 264 22.03 -9.56 -10.51
C VAL A 264 22.26 -8.47 -9.44
N GLY A 265 22.53 -7.23 -9.85
CA GLY A 265 22.69 -6.11 -8.93
C GLY A 265 21.44 -5.80 -8.09
N LYS A 266 20.23 -5.89 -8.67
CA LYS A 266 18.96 -5.77 -7.93
C LYS A 266 18.82 -6.90 -6.91
N THR A 267 19.07 -8.15 -7.32
CA THR A 267 18.99 -9.33 -6.44
C THR A 267 19.98 -9.25 -5.28
N VAL A 268 21.23 -8.86 -5.55
CA VAL A 268 22.26 -8.64 -4.51
C VAL A 268 21.84 -7.53 -3.55
N ARG A 269 21.26 -6.43 -4.05
CA ARG A 269 20.78 -5.33 -3.20
C ARG A 269 19.63 -5.77 -2.27
N TYR A 270 18.71 -6.60 -2.76
CA TYR A 270 17.67 -7.21 -1.91
C TYR A 270 18.27 -8.15 -0.86
N GLY A 271 19.22 -9.00 -1.25
CA GLY A 271 19.94 -9.89 -0.33
C GLY A 271 20.69 -9.12 0.77
N VAL A 272 21.41 -8.05 0.42
CA VAL A 272 22.17 -7.25 1.38
C VAL A 272 21.28 -6.44 2.32
N LYS A 273 20.12 -5.95 1.85
CA LYS A 273 19.24 -5.12 2.68
C LYS A 273 18.24 -5.93 3.52
N GLN A 274 17.63 -6.99 3.00
CA GLN A 274 16.55 -7.69 3.70
C GLN A 274 17.03 -8.87 4.55
N LEU A 275 18.08 -9.58 4.11
CA LEU A 275 18.63 -10.73 4.83
C LEU A 275 19.16 -10.41 6.24
N PRO A 276 19.86 -9.29 6.51
CA PRO A 276 20.33 -9.00 7.87
C PRO A 276 19.18 -8.80 8.86
N TYR A 277 18.03 -8.25 8.43
CA TYR A 277 16.86 -8.12 9.30
C TYR A 277 16.24 -9.48 9.62
N LEU A 278 16.22 -10.42 8.67
CA LEU A 278 15.73 -11.79 8.92
C LEU A 278 16.64 -12.53 9.90
N VAL A 279 17.97 -12.41 9.73
CA VAL A 279 18.94 -13.02 10.65
C VAL A 279 18.84 -12.40 12.05
N ALA A 280 18.77 -11.08 12.14
CA ALA A 280 18.58 -10.38 13.42
C ALA A 280 17.25 -10.78 14.09
N GLY A 281 16.17 -10.92 13.32
CA GLY A 281 14.89 -11.41 13.81
C GLY A 281 14.99 -12.82 14.40
N ILE A 282 15.61 -13.75 13.68
CA ILE A 282 15.82 -15.14 14.17
C ILE A 282 16.63 -15.12 15.46
N LEU A 283 17.74 -14.39 15.52
CA LEU A 283 18.56 -14.28 16.73
C LEU A 283 17.77 -13.72 17.91
N PHE A 284 16.97 -12.67 17.70
CA PHE A 284 16.12 -12.10 18.72
C PHE A 284 15.09 -13.11 19.25
N PHE A 285 14.38 -13.83 18.37
CA PHE A 285 13.43 -14.87 18.79
C PHE A 285 14.10 -16.02 19.53
N THR A 286 15.30 -16.45 19.12
CA THR A 286 16.06 -17.48 19.85
C THR A 286 16.50 -17.01 21.24
N ALA A 287 16.91 -15.75 21.38
CA ALA A 287 17.25 -15.18 22.68
C ALA A 287 16.01 -15.05 23.59
N CYS A 288 14.89 -14.57 23.06
CA CYS A 288 13.63 -14.48 23.81
C CYS A 288 13.11 -15.85 24.24
N THR A 289 13.18 -16.86 23.37
CA THR A 289 12.76 -18.23 23.71
C THR A 289 13.69 -18.86 24.74
N ALA A 290 15.01 -18.69 24.62
CA ALA A 290 15.95 -19.15 25.63
C ALA A 290 15.72 -18.48 27.00
N TRP A 291 15.49 -17.17 27.01
CA TRP A 291 15.16 -16.45 28.24
C TRP A 291 13.85 -16.94 28.88
N LEU A 292 12.80 -17.15 28.06
CA LEU A 292 11.51 -17.65 28.53
C LEU A 292 11.62 -19.09 29.06
N VAL A 293 12.39 -19.95 28.38
CA VAL A 293 12.66 -21.33 28.84
C VAL A 293 13.45 -21.32 30.16
N SER A 294 14.42 -20.42 30.32
CA SER A 294 15.13 -20.25 31.60
C SER A 294 14.18 -19.85 32.73
N GLN A 295 13.26 -18.92 32.48
CA GLN A 295 12.24 -18.52 33.47
C GLN A 295 11.29 -19.68 33.81
N LEU A 296 10.97 -20.55 32.85
CA LEU A 296 10.15 -21.75 33.10
C LEU A 296 10.90 -22.80 33.92
N LEU A 297 12.19 -23.01 33.65
CA LEU A 297 13.03 -23.93 34.42
C LEU A 297 13.12 -23.52 35.90
N ASP A 298 13.11 -22.23 36.21
CA ASP A 298 13.07 -21.72 37.59
C ASP A 298 11.77 -22.09 38.36
N THR A 299 10.71 -22.52 37.67
CA THR A 299 9.44 -22.95 38.29
C THR A 299 9.38 -24.44 38.60
N VAL A 300 10.40 -25.19 38.16
CA VAL A 300 10.47 -26.65 38.28
C VAL A 300 11.51 -27.03 39.32
N CYS A 301 11.17 -27.95 40.21
CA CYS A 301 12.08 -28.41 41.24
C CYS A 301 13.24 -29.22 40.62
N PRO A 302 14.53 -28.94 40.96
CA PRO A 302 15.67 -29.62 40.35
C PRO A 302 15.81 -31.11 40.73
N THR A 303 15.16 -31.54 41.82
CA THR A 303 15.25 -32.93 42.31
C THR A 303 14.11 -33.82 41.83
N CYS A 304 12.86 -33.33 41.88
CA CYS A 304 11.67 -34.11 41.53
C CYS A 304 11.01 -33.71 40.20
N TYR A 305 11.49 -32.65 39.53
CA TYR A 305 10.95 -32.12 38.27
C TYR A 305 9.45 -31.78 38.27
N HIS A 306 8.82 -31.66 39.44
CA HIS A 306 7.46 -31.17 39.57
C HIS A 306 7.40 -29.65 39.71
N LEU A 307 6.27 -29.07 39.32
CA LEU A 307 5.98 -27.65 39.42
C LEU A 307 5.96 -27.20 40.88
N MET A 308 6.66 -26.11 41.18
CA MET A 308 6.70 -25.51 42.51
C MET A 308 5.57 -24.48 42.68
N SER A 309 5.13 -24.30 43.92
CA SER A 309 4.16 -23.25 44.29
C SER A 309 4.90 -22.03 44.85
N ARG A 310 4.51 -20.83 44.42
CA ARG A 310 5.07 -19.58 44.95
C ARG A 310 4.47 -19.29 46.31
N VAL A 311 5.34 -19.08 47.30
CA VAL A 311 4.92 -18.73 48.66
C VAL A 311 4.63 -17.23 48.72
N ARG A 312 3.44 -16.84 49.21
CA ARG A 312 3.04 -15.44 49.41
C ARG A 312 2.74 -15.10 50.87
N ASP A 313 2.59 -16.10 51.75
CA ASP A 313 2.13 -15.87 53.12
C ASP A 313 3.28 -15.41 54.03
N ASP A 314 3.13 -14.26 54.67
CA ASP A 314 4.16 -13.62 55.51
C ASP A 314 4.68 -14.54 56.62
N ALA A 315 3.79 -15.27 57.29
CA ALA A 315 4.15 -16.18 58.37
C ALA A 315 5.00 -17.36 57.89
N THR A 316 4.82 -17.79 56.64
CA THR A 316 5.64 -18.85 56.04
C THR A 316 6.96 -18.28 55.51
N LEU A 317 6.95 -17.08 54.94
CA LEU A 317 8.14 -16.36 54.50
C LEU A 317 9.12 -16.11 55.65
N GLN A 318 8.63 -15.66 56.80
CA GLN A 318 9.46 -15.40 57.98
C GLN A 318 10.14 -16.67 58.54
N LYS A 319 9.50 -17.84 58.40
CA LYS A 319 10.07 -19.12 58.83
C LYS A 319 11.14 -19.65 57.87
N LEU A 320 11.04 -19.29 56.59
CA LEU A 320 11.88 -19.83 55.52
C LEU A 320 13.11 -18.96 55.24
N MET A 321 13.03 -17.65 55.48
CA MET A 321 14.11 -16.71 55.19
C MET A 321 14.91 -16.34 56.44
N THR A 322 16.15 -15.89 56.25
CA THR A 322 16.90 -15.28 57.37
C THR A 322 16.26 -13.95 57.76
N ARG A 323 16.45 -13.54 59.02
CA ARG A 323 15.95 -12.25 59.52
C ARG A 323 16.35 -11.07 58.63
N GLY A 324 17.59 -11.07 58.12
CA GLY A 324 18.09 -10.04 57.21
C GLY A 324 17.32 -9.97 55.89
N GLN A 325 17.10 -11.11 55.23
CA GLN A 325 16.35 -11.19 53.96
C GLN A 325 14.89 -10.76 54.12
N TYR A 326 14.24 -11.17 55.21
CA TYR A 326 12.87 -10.78 55.50
C TYR A 326 12.73 -9.27 55.72
N LEU A 327 13.69 -8.65 56.44
CA LEU A 327 13.71 -7.21 56.62
C LEU A 327 13.95 -6.45 55.30
N GLU A 328 14.81 -6.95 54.41
CA GLU A 328 15.00 -6.36 53.09
C GLU A 328 13.73 -6.42 52.23
N LEU A 329 12.96 -7.50 52.33
CA LEU A 329 11.68 -7.66 51.65
C LEU A 329 10.63 -6.67 52.18
N ILE A 330 10.47 -6.57 53.50
CA ILE A 330 9.52 -5.65 54.14
C ILE A 330 9.88 -4.19 53.82
N ASN A 331 11.18 -3.86 53.86
CA ASN A 331 11.65 -2.51 53.56
C ASN A 331 11.57 -2.17 52.06
N GLY A 332 11.21 -3.13 51.19
CA GLY A 332 11.14 -2.95 49.75
C GLY A 332 12.50 -2.75 49.08
N CYS A 333 13.59 -3.15 49.74
CA CYS A 333 14.96 -2.98 49.26
C CYS A 333 15.40 -4.09 48.33
N ALA A 334 14.96 -5.33 48.60
CA ALA A 334 15.19 -6.46 47.72
C ALA A 334 13.90 -7.27 47.57
N TYR A 335 13.62 -7.69 46.33
CA TYR A 335 12.54 -8.64 46.07
C TYR A 335 13.09 -10.05 46.03
N TYR A 336 12.49 -10.92 46.83
CA TYR A 336 12.80 -12.34 46.87
C TYR A 336 11.66 -13.15 46.26
N ARG A 337 11.98 -14.08 45.36
CA ARG A 337 11.03 -15.08 44.86
C ARG A 337 11.29 -16.41 45.57
N VAL A 338 10.36 -16.77 46.45
CA VAL A 338 10.45 -17.96 47.29
C VAL A 338 9.49 -19.02 46.76
N TRP A 339 10.03 -20.19 46.41
CA TRP A 339 9.27 -21.31 45.87
C TRP A 339 9.30 -22.51 46.81
N LYS A 340 8.17 -23.20 46.94
CA LYS A 340 8.03 -24.43 47.74
C LYS A 340 7.50 -25.56 46.87
N CYS A 341 8.21 -26.69 46.87
CA CYS A 341 7.75 -27.93 46.24
C CYS A 341 6.78 -28.68 47.16
N PRO A 342 5.60 -29.14 46.68
CA PRO A 342 4.65 -29.91 47.47
C PRO A 342 4.97 -31.42 47.55
N HIS A 343 5.80 -31.97 46.65
CA HIS A 343 6.01 -33.42 46.52
C HIS A 343 7.26 -33.96 47.21
N CYS A 344 8.27 -33.13 47.48
CA CYS A 344 9.49 -33.59 48.16
C CYS A 344 9.24 -33.77 49.67
N ALA A 345 9.39 -35.00 50.15
CA ALA A 345 9.24 -35.36 51.57
C ALA A 345 10.40 -34.85 52.45
N ASP A 346 11.55 -34.53 51.85
CA ASP A 346 12.73 -34.03 52.57
C ASP A 346 12.60 -32.58 53.07
N GLY A 347 11.44 -31.94 52.88
CA GLY A 347 11.07 -30.69 53.57
C GLY A 347 12.07 -29.54 53.45
N GLN A 348 11.72 -28.51 52.67
CA GLN A 348 12.43 -27.21 52.58
C GLN A 348 13.55 -27.08 51.53
N SER A 349 13.52 -27.78 50.39
CA SER A 349 14.29 -27.29 49.23
C SER A 349 13.61 -26.03 48.66
N VAL A 350 13.70 -24.94 49.43
CA VAL A 350 13.28 -23.60 49.04
C VAL A 350 14.42 -23.04 48.22
N VAL A 351 14.20 -22.94 46.92
CA VAL A 351 15.14 -22.27 46.03
C VAL A 351 14.80 -20.79 46.07
N LEU A 352 15.69 -19.98 46.66
CA LEU A 352 15.64 -18.52 46.53
C LEU A 352 16.15 -18.17 45.13
N CYS A 353 15.23 -17.94 44.20
CA CYS A 353 15.58 -17.51 42.85
C CYS A 353 15.62 -15.98 42.82
N SER A 354 16.84 -15.46 42.69
CA SER A 354 17.24 -14.06 42.49
C SER A 354 16.99 -13.08 43.66
N ARG A 355 17.99 -12.20 43.86
CA ARG A 355 17.92 -11.01 44.70
C ARG A 355 17.87 -9.81 43.75
N ASP A 356 16.66 -9.36 43.41
CA ASP A 356 16.48 -8.19 42.55
C ASP A 356 16.55 -6.93 43.43
N LEU A 357 17.67 -6.20 43.34
CA LEU A 357 17.92 -5.03 44.18
C LEU A 357 17.21 -3.79 43.61
N HIS A 358 16.47 -3.07 44.45
CA HIS A 358 15.91 -1.78 44.05
C HIS A 358 16.96 -0.68 44.21
N GLN A 359 17.27 0.05 43.13
CA GLN A 359 18.21 1.19 43.14
C GLN A 359 17.60 2.44 43.80
N SER A 360 16.91 2.28 44.94
CA SER A 360 16.38 3.42 45.70
C SER A 360 17.45 3.95 46.65
N THR A 361 17.53 5.27 46.79
CA THR A 361 18.45 5.95 47.72
C THR A 361 18.18 5.65 49.21
N LYS A 362 17.08 4.95 49.51
CA LYS A 362 16.66 4.57 50.86
C LYS A 362 17.30 3.27 51.35
N CYS A 363 17.83 2.46 50.44
CA CYS A 363 18.33 1.11 50.76
C CYS A 363 19.85 1.11 50.90
N LEU A 364 20.35 1.24 52.14
CA LEU A 364 21.78 1.20 52.43
C LEU A 364 22.20 -0.18 52.93
N GLN A 365 23.34 -0.65 52.42
CA GLN A 365 23.95 -1.92 52.84
C GLN A 365 24.70 -1.76 54.16
N CYS A 366 24.49 -2.69 55.09
CA CYS A 366 25.28 -2.78 56.31
C CYS A 366 26.67 -3.35 56.00
N MET A 367 27.72 -2.71 56.51
CA MET A 367 29.10 -3.20 56.33
C MET A 367 29.39 -4.48 57.12
N ASP A 368 28.70 -4.69 58.25
CA ASP A 368 28.96 -5.83 59.13
C ASP A 368 28.13 -7.07 58.74
N CYS A 369 26.83 -6.90 58.41
CA CYS A 369 25.95 -8.02 58.06
C CYS A 369 25.61 -8.14 56.57
N GLN A 370 26.09 -7.23 55.72
CA GLN A 370 25.90 -7.21 54.26
C GLN A 370 24.45 -7.14 53.75
N TYR A 371 23.45 -7.06 54.64
CA TYR A 371 22.04 -6.86 54.30
C TYR A 371 21.68 -5.37 54.14
N TYR A 372 20.73 -5.06 53.27
CA TYR A 372 20.17 -3.73 52.99
C TYR A 372 19.11 -3.34 54.02
N THR A 373 19.51 -3.28 55.28
CA THR A 373 18.64 -3.00 56.43
C THR A 373 19.11 -1.79 57.23
N CYS A 374 20.01 -0.97 56.68
CA CYS A 374 20.51 0.24 57.35
C CYS A 374 19.59 1.43 57.12
N GLY A 375 19.15 2.05 58.21
CA GLY A 375 18.60 3.40 58.23
C GLY A 375 19.70 4.45 58.32
N LEU A 376 19.46 5.63 57.73
CA LEU A 376 20.36 6.77 57.79
C LEU A 376 19.62 7.99 58.36
N GLU A 377 19.96 8.32 59.60
CA GLU A 377 19.52 9.55 60.25
C GLU A 377 20.52 10.67 60.00
N ARG A 378 20.00 11.87 59.76
CA ARG A 378 20.81 13.05 59.40
C ARG A 378 20.48 14.16 60.38
N GLU A 379 21.50 14.63 61.08
CA GLU A 379 21.37 15.72 62.04
C GLU A 379 22.43 16.78 61.73
N ILE A 380 22.04 18.05 61.78
CA ILE A 380 22.98 19.17 61.66
C ILE A 380 23.37 19.56 63.08
N VAL A 381 24.59 19.21 63.49
CA VAL A 381 25.11 19.54 64.83
C VAL A 381 25.48 21.01 64.90
N ARG A 382 26.10 21.52 63.83
CA ARG A 382 26.53 22.92 63.77
C ARG A 382 26.39 23.47 62.35
N LEU A 383 25.79 24.65 62.25
CA LEU A 383 25.69 25.40 60.99
C LEU A 383 27.02 26.12 60.68
N PRO A 384 27.41 26.24 59.41
CA PRO A 384 28.64 26.95 59.01
C PRO A 384 28.54 28.45 59.31
N SER A 385 29.62 29.04 59.84
CA SER A 385 29.73 30.48 60.16
C SER A 385 30.85 31.14 59.33
N LYS A 386 31.03 32.47 59.44
CA LYS A 386 32.05 33.19 58.64
C LYS A 386 33.48 32.67 58.87
N ASN A 387 33.77 32.13 60.06
CA ASN A 387 35.13 31.77 60.49
C ASN A 387 35.28 30.26 60.77
N GLU A 388 34.19 29.48 60.76
CA GLU A 388 34.20 28.07 61.17
C GLU A 388 33.27 27.23 60.29
N ASP A 389 33.73 26.05 59.89
CA ASP A 389 32.96 25.09 59.08
C ASP A 389 31.76 24.51 59.84
N GLY A 390 30.73 24.13 59.10
CA GLY A 390 29.57 23.43 59.65
C GLY A 390 29.88 21.95 59.87
N LEU A 391 29.12 21.30 60.75
CA LEU A 391 29.25 19.87 61.01
C LEU A 391 27.89 19.19 60.88
N LYS A 392 27.84 18.17 60.02
CA LYS A 392 26.69 17.29 59.85
C LYS A 392 27.00 15.91 60.41
N LYS A 393 26.16 15.43 61.32
CA LYS A 393 26.23 14.08 61.86
C LYS A 393 25.33 13.16 61.05
N LEU A 394 25.92 12.05 60.58
CA LEU A 394 25.22 10.94 59.95
C LEU A 394 25.27 9.74 60.90
N THR A 395 24.09 9.27 61.31
CA THR A 395 23.97 8.07 62.16
C THR A 395 23.42 6.94 61.30
N TYR A 396 24.25 5.91 61.07
CA TYR A 396 23.84 4.68 60.40
C TYR A 396 23.38 3.70 61.48
N SER A 397 22.18 3.16 61.38
CA SER A 397 21.67 2.14 62.30
C SER A 397 21.11 0.95 61.52
N CYS A 398 21.55 -0.26 61.84
CA CYS A 398 21.08 -1.46 61.15
C CYS A 398 19.97 -2.17 61.95
N ALA A 399 18.79 -2.38 61.35
CA ALA A 399 17.67 -3.07 62.01
C ALA A 399 17.90 -4.58 62.26
N ASN A 400 18.88 -5.18 61.55
CA ASN A 400 19.20 -6.60 61.67
C ASN A 400 20.23 -6.88 62.78
N CYS A 401 21.42 -6.26 62.71
CA CYS A 401 22.50 -6.46 63.68
C CYS A 401 22.50 -5.46 64.85
N HIS A 402 21.67 -4.40 64.80
CA HIS A 402 21.60 -3.32 65.81
C HIS A 402 22.90 -2.54 66.02
N ILE A 403 23.90 -2.73 65.15
CA ILE A 403 25.15 -1.97 65.19
C ILE A 403 24.91 -0.62 64.53
N GLY A 404 25.29 0.44 65.24
CA GLY A 404 25.26 1.82 64.76
C GLY A 404 26.66 2.39 64.57
N ARG A 405 26.84 3.25 63.56
CA ARG A 405 28.08 4.03 63.35
C ARG A 405 27.73 5.49 63.14
N GLU A 406 28.52 6.36 63.74
CA GLU A 406 28.38 7.81 63.61
C GLU A 406 29.52 8.33 62.73
N VAL A 407 29.18 9.11 61.69
CA VAL A 407 30.14 9.75 60.81
C VAL A 407 29.87 11.25 60.81
N LEU A 408 30.90 12.04 61.12
CA LEU A 408 30.84 13.50 61.07
C LEU A 408 31.38 13.97 59.72
N LEU A 409 30.55 14.70 58.97
CA LEU A 409 30.91 15.31 57.70
C LEU A 409 31.10 16.82 57.86
N PRO A 410 32.25 17.38 57.46
CA PRO A 410 32.42 18.83 57.39
C PRO A 410 31.54 19.38 56.25
N LEU A 411 30.78 20.43 56.57
CA LEU A 411 30.01 21.21 55.60
C LEU A 411 30.85 22.40 55.17
N TYR A 412 31.56 22.24 54.05
CA TYR A 412 32.39 23.29 53.47
C TYR A 412 31.55 24.42 52.88
N ARG A 413 32.07 25.65 53.00
CA ARG A 413 31.51 26.85 52.39
C ARG A 413 31.70 26.82 50.85
N PRO A 414 30.72 27.25 50.04
CA PRO A 414 30.95 27.53 48.63
C PRO A 414 31.86 28.76 48.48
N VAL A 415 32.96 28.61 47.74
CA VAL A 415 34.05 29.60 47.62
C VAL A 415 33.62 30.92 46.96
N SER A 416 32.45 30.95 46.30
CA SER A 416 31.87 32.17 45.74
C SER A 416 30.37 32.01 45.58
N MET A 417 29.56 32.89 46.18
CA MET A 417 28.36 33.44 45.54
C MET A 417 27.96 34.73 46.26
N ASP A 418 27.52 35.70 45.45
CA ASP A 418 27.07 37.03 45.83
C ASP A 418 26.03 37.02 46.94
N ASN A 419 26.15 38.01 47.83
CA ASN A 419 25.22 38.28 48.93
C ASN A 419 23.81 38.46 48.36
N GLU A 420 22.88 37.56 48.73
CA GLU A 420 21.52 37.91 49.20
C GLU A 420 20.57 36.71 49.37
N LYS A 421 20.98 35.48 49.03
CA LYS A 421 20.19 34.28 49.38
C LYS A 421 20.92 33.42 50.41
N GLN A 422 20.21 33.06 51.49
CA GLN A 422 20.64 32.05 52.45
C GLN A 422 20.76 30.71 51.69
N TRP A 423 21.95 30.42 51.19
CA TRP A 423 22.22 29.27 50.32
C TRP A 423 21.93 27.91 50.99
N TYR A 424 21.57 27.88 52.28
CA TYR A 424 21.35 26.71 53.12
C TYR A 424 19.88 26.30 53.30
N ASP A 425 18.90 26.99 52.70
CA ASP A 425 17.47 26.64 52.84
C ASP A 425 17.16 25.21 52.37
N PHE A 426 17.83 24.72 51.32
CA PHE A 426 17.67 23.34 50.83
C PHE A 426 18.19 22.28 51.82
N LEU A 427 19.10 22.64 52.74
CA LEU A 427 19.61 21.72 53.78
C LEU A 427 18.60 21.55 54.92
N VAL A 428 17.71 22.53 55.12
CA VAL A 428 16.67 22.54 56.16
C VAL A 428 15.37 21.93 55.64
N GLU A 429 14.97 22.23 54.39
CA GLU A 429 13.74 21.73 53.77
C GLU A 429 13.70 20.20 53.62
N GLY A 430 14.85 19.56 53.37
CA GLY A 430 14.96 18.09 53.30
C GLY A 430 14.70 17.37 54.63
N GLY A 431 14.79 18.06 55.77
CA GLY A 431 14.49 17.51 57.11
C GLY A 431 13.02 17.65 57.53
N GLN A 432 12.29 18.62 56.98
CA GLN A 432 10.89 18.90 57.37
C GLN A 432 9.85 18.19 56.49
N THR A 433 10.17 17.84 55.25
CA THR A 433 9.24 17.15 54.33
C THR A 433 8.77 15.77 54.83
N HIS A 434 9.49 15.16 55.77
CA HIS A 434 9.08 13.92 56.43
C HIS A 434 8.07 14.12 57.58
N LYS A 435 7.92 15.33 58.14
CA LYS A 435 6.90 15.62 59.17
C LYS A 435 5.57 16.10 58.57
N THR A 436 5.59 16.79 57.44
CA THR A 436 4.39 17.41 56.85
C THR A 436 3.51 16.42 56.06
N SER A 437 4.04 15.28 55.62
CA SER A 437 3.25 14.24 54.94
C SER A 437 2.36 13.39 55.89
N ALA A 438 2.45 13.62 57.20
CA ALA A 438 1.60 12.94 58.21
C ALA A 438 0.38 13.78 58.65
N SER A 439 0.18 15.00 58.13
CA SER A 439 -0.92 15.89 58.53
C SER A 439 -1.72 16.40 57.31
N LEU A 440 -2.29 15.47 56.53
CA LEU A 440 -3.36 15.76 55.58
C LEU A 440 -4.44 14.67 55.65
N LYS A 441 -5.33 14.82 56.64
CA LYS A 441 -6.76 14.47 56.68
C LYS A 441 -7.33 14.97 58.02
N PRO A 442 -8.61 15.37 58.13
CA PRO A 442 -9.75 15.03 57.29
C PRO A 442 -9.96 15.91 56.06
#